data_AF-A0AAC9XPT3-F1
#
_entry.id   AF-A0AAC9XPT3-F1
#
_cell.length_a   1.000
_cell.length_b   1.000
_cell.length_c   1.000
_cell.angle_alpha   90.00
_cell.angle_beta   90.00
_cell.angle_gamma   90.00
#
_symmetry.space_group_name_H-M   'P 1'
#
loop_
_entity.id
_entity.type
_entity.pdbx_description
1 polymer ?
#
loop_
_entity_poly.entity_id
_entity_poly.type
_entity_poly.pdbx_seq_one_letter_code
_entity_poly.pdbx_strand_id
1 'polypeptide(L)'
;MYRITPCTAVLLVSALALGLAGLMSAPTFAADEQASRSCIKCHKRNGKLEGIHASPGLAILCQDCHGPKGTHPKKGSTLNTFGPESSLTAEQRTGICLSCHDHQALGEVEWTHNVHANRLSCDSCHKLHPESDPMLSLSKQQHSQLCVSCHKVKQ
;
A
#
# COMPACT_ATOMS: atom_id res chain seq x y z
N MET A 1 -55.38 7.33 40.69
CA MET A 1 -55.17 6.40 41.83
C MET A 1 -53.70 6.30 42.09
N TYR A 2 -53.29 6.68 43.28
CA TYR A 2 -51.93 6.92 43.73
C TYR A 2 -51.45 5.66 44.48
N ARG A 3 -50.27 5.13 44.14
CA ARG A 3 -49.55 4.20 45.02
C ARG A 3 -48.09 4.59 45.11
N ILE A 4 -47.81 5.37 46.15
CA ILE A 4 -46.52 5.50 46.79
C ILE A 4 -46.35 4.32 47.75
N THR A 5 -45.18 3.68 47.70
CA THR A 5 -44.64 2.88 48.81
C THR A 5 -43.10 2.92 48.74
N PRO A 6 -42.37 2.72 49.86
CA PRO A 6 -41.47 3.72 50.38
C PRO A 6 -40.00 3.31 50.29
N CYS A 7 -39.18 4.35 50.43
CA CYS A 7 -37.77 4.33 50.77
C CYS A 7 -37.53 3.57 52.10
N THR A 8 -36.77 2.47 52.08
CA THR A 8 -35.90 2.09 53.20
C THR A 8 -34.65 1.40 52.66
N ALA A 9 -33.52 1.96 53.09
CA ALA A 9 -32.16 1.55 52.80
C ALA A 9 -31.84 0.11 53.22
N VAL A 10 -31.03 -0.58 52.42
CA VAL A 10 -30.08 -1.57 52.94
C VAL A 10 -28.70 -1.22 52.39
N LEU A 11 -27.80 -1.12 53.34
CA LEU A 11 -26.41 -0.72 53.27
C LEU A 11 -25.54 -1.73 52.49
N LEU A 12 -24.53 -1.17 51.83
CA LEU A 12 -23.15 -1.67 51.76
C LEU A 12 -22.94 -3.18 51.51
N VAL A 13 -22.66 -3.54 50.26
CA VAL A 13 -21.79 -4.69 49.95
C VAL A 13 -20.72 -4.27 48.95
N SER A 14 -19.55 -4.02 49.52
CA SER A 14 -18.24 -4.47 49.04
C SER A 14 -17.75 -4.09 47.64
N ALA A 15 -16.67 -3.30 47.65
CA ALA A 15 -15.66 -3.24 46.62
C ALA A 15 -15.23 -4.63 46.12
N LEU A 16 -15.36 -4.86 44.81
CA LEU A 16 -14.63 -5.78 43.92
C LEU A 16 -15.46 -5.75 42.61
N ALA A 17 -14.99 -5.33 41.44
CA ALA A 17 -13.69 -5.51 40.87
C ALA A 17 -13.35 -4.31 39.97
N LEU A 18 -12.16 -3.75 40.18
CA LEU A 18 -11.43 -3.12 39.10
C LEU A 18 -11.21 -4.15 37.99
N GLY A 19 -11.31 -3.70 36.74
CA GLY A 19 -10.58 -4.33 35.64
C GLY A 19 -11.41 -5.10 34.65
N LEU A 20 -12.22 -4.40 33.85
CA LEU A 20 -12.45 -4.74 32.44
C LEU A 20 -12.62 -3.45 31.62
N ALA A 21 -11.79 -2.45 31.91
CA ALA A 21 -11.57 -1.33 31.02
C ALA A 21 -10.32 -1.65 30.17
N GLY A 22 -10.54 -1.88 28.87
CA GLY A 22 -9.50 -1.71 27.86
C GLY A 22 -8.77 -2.96 27.40
N LEU A 23 -9.45 -3.85 26.66
CA LEU A 23 -8.81 -4.41 25.45
C LEU A 23 -8.85 -3.32 24.37
N MET A 24 -8.10 -2.24 24.60
CA MET A 24 -7.79 -1.28 23.55
C MET A 24 -6.66 -1.91 22.75
N SER A 25 -7.00 -2.61 21.68
CA SER A 25 -6.04 -2.98 20.65
C SER A 25 -5.49 -1.70 20.02
N ALA A 26 -4.34 -1.23 20.49
CA ALA A 26 -3.59 -0.17 19.85
C ALA A 26 -2.18 -0.68 19.48
N PRO A 27 -1.68 -0.45 18.26
CA PRO A 27 -2.40 -0.51 16.99
C PRO A 27 -1.64 -1.36 15.94
N THR A 28 -2.31 -1.71 14.84
CA THR A 28 -1.75 -2.38 13.64
C THR A 28 -0.40 -1.80 13.18
N PHE A 29 -0.24 -0.47 13.26
CA PHE A 29 0.97 0.26 12.83
C PHE A 29 2.31 -0.26 13.37
N ALA A 30 2.39 -0.71 14.62
CA ALA A 30 3.68 -1.18 15.19
C ALA A 30 4.09 -2.55 14.64
N ALA A 31 3.10 -3.44 14.40
CA ALA A 31 3.33 -4.73 13.77
C ALA A 31 3.65 -4.56 12.27
N ASP A 32 2.99 -3.59 11.64
CA ASP A 32 3.14 -3.19 10.24
C ASP A 32 4.56 -2.63 9.98
N GLU A 33 5.05 -1.70 10.81
CA GLU A 33 6.42 -1.20 10.68
C GLU A 33 7.47 -2.29 10.96
N GLN A 34 7.23 -3.17 11.92
CA GLN A 34 8.09 -4.32 12.22
C GLN A 34 8.19 -5.29 11.01
N ALA A 35 7.07 -5.54 10.32
CA ALA A 35 7.01 -6.40 9.15
C ALA A 35 7.86 -5.84 8.00
N SER A 36 7.70 -4.54 7.67
CA SER A 36 8.53 -3.85 6.67
C SER A 36 10.01 -3.82 7.06
N ARG A 37 10.34 -3.59 8.33
CA ARG A 37 11.73 -3.63 8.85
C ARG A 37 12.37 -5.00 8.67
N SER A 38 11.61 -6.09 8.69
CA SER A 38 12.15 -7.45 8.53
C SER A 38 12.72 -7.70 7.13
N CYS A 39 12.09 -7.14 6.08
CA CYS A 39 12.52 -7.24 4.68
C CYS A 39 13.85 -6.50 4.46
N ILE A 40 13.97 -5.29 5.02
CA ILE A 40 15.14 -4.42 4.87
C ILE A 40 16.39 -5.00 5.55
N LYS A 41 16.27 -5.94 6.49
CA LYS A 41 17.45 -6.63 7.03
C LYS A 41 18.30 -7.30 5.95
N CYS A 42 17.67 -7.79 4.88
CA CYS A 42 18.35 -8.39 3.72
C CYS A 42 18.32 -7.48 2.49
N HIS A 43 17.23 -6.75 2.25
CA HIS A 43 17.05 -5.91 1.06
C HIS A 43 17.54 -4.45 1.22
N LYS A 44 18.66 -4.24 1.92
CA LYS A 44 19.19 -2.91 2.25
C LYS A 44 19.50 -2.02 1.04
N ARG A 45 19.85 -2.64 -0.10
CA ARG A 45 20.30 -1.93 -1.32
C ARG A 45 19.21 -1.76 -2.37
N ASN A 46 18.20 -2.63 -2.37
CA ASN A 46 17.20 -2.70 -3.44
C ASN A 46 15.74 -2.65 -2.95
N GLY A 47 15.50 -2.72 -1.65
CA GLY A 47 14.16 -2.67 -1.06
C GLY A 47 13.83 -1.34 -0.38
N LYS A 48 14.72 -0.34 -0.43
CA LYS A 48 14.43 0.97 0.15
C LYS A 48 13.32 1.64 -0.68
N LEU A 49 12.27 2.06 0.01
CA LEU A 49 11.15 2.82 -0.53
C LEU A 49 11.26 4.23 0.05
N GLU A 50 11.48 5.24 -0.79
CA GLU A 50 11.75 6.61 -0.37
C GLU A 50 10.75 7.64 -0.89
N GLY A 51 9.98 7.29 -1.92
CA GLY A 51 8.98 8.19 -2.51
C GLY A 51 7.70 8.32 -1.70
N ILE A 52 6.64 8.81 -2.35
CA ILE A 52 5.33 9.11 -1.71
C ILE A 52 4.76 7.89 -0.96
N HIS A 53 4.96 6.68 -1.48
CA HIS A 53 4.50 5.43 -0.87
C HIS A 53 5.26 5.05 0.41
N ALA A 54 6.38 5.70 0.72
CA ALA A 54 7.10 5.54 1.99
C ALA A 54 6.48 6.37 3.14
N SER A 55 5.49 7.21 2.84
CA SER A 55 4.86 8.09 3.83
C SER A 55 4.22 7.26 4.95
N PRO A 56 4.59 7.51 6.23
CA PRO A 56 3.99 6.80 7.37
C PRO A 56 2.47 6.93 7.44
N GLY A 57 1.92 8.05 6.94
CA GLY A 57 0.48 8.29 6.91
C GLY A 57 -0.31 7.37 5.98
N LEU A 58 0.35 6.69 5.05
CA LEU A 58 -0.29 5.72 4.14
C LEU A 58 -0.30 4.30 4.71
N ALA A 59 0.49 4.02 5.76
CA ALA A 59 0.61 2.69 6.36
C ALA A 59 0.96 1.56 5.37
N ILE A 60 1.62 1.87 4.24
CA ILE A 60 1.94 0.88 3.21
C ILE A 60 3.09 -0.02 3.66
N LEU A 61 2.90 -1.32 3.47
CA LEU A 61 3.86 -2.37 3.74
C LEU A 61 4.50 -2.87 2.46
N CYS A 62 5.72 -3.43 2.59
CA CYS A 62 6.39 -4.10 1.47
C CYS A 62 5.47 -5.15 0.81
N GLN A 63 4.68 -5.83 1.64
CA GLN A 63 3.82 -6.95 1.24
C GLN A 63 2.53 -6.51 0.56
N ASP A 64 2.15 -5.25 0.64
CA ASP A 64 0.95 -4.74 -0.07
C ASP A 64 1.20 -4.73 -1.59
N CYS A 65 2.44 -4.46 -1.99
CA CYS A 65 2.86 -4.57 -3.39
C CYS A 65 3.49 -5.94 -3.70
N HIS A 66 4.39 -6.40 -2.82
CA HIS A 66 5.18 -7.61 -3.07
C HIS A 66 4.51 -8.90 -2.63
N GLY A 67 3.34 -8.85 -1.98
CA GLY A 67 2.63 -10.03 -1.50
C GLY A 67 3.24 -10.68 -0.25
N PRO A 68 2.68 -11.83 0.18
CA PRO A 68 3.12 -12.51 1.39
C PRO A 68 4.55 -13.08 1.26
N LYS A 69 5.40 -12.86 2.27
CA LYS A 69 6.78 -13.41 2.31
C LYS A 69 6.83 -14.93 2.11
N GLY A 70 5.83 -15.65 2.64
CA GLY A 70 5.79 -17.11 2.59
C GLY A 70 7.10 -17.73 3.12
N THR A 71 7.70 -18.61 2.32
CA THR A 71 8.96 -19.29 2.65
C THR A 71 10.23 -18.52 2.26
N HIS A 72 10.11 -17.32 1.70
CA HIS A 72 11.27 -16.52 1.31
C HIS A 72 12.15 -16.17 2.53
N PRO A 73 13.49 -16.34 2.45
CA PRO A 73 14.28 -16.75 1.27
C PRO A 73 14.58 -18.26 1.16
N LYS A 74 14.09 -19.09 2.10
CA LYS A 74 14.55 -20.48 2.29
C LYS A 74 14.17 -21.44 1.16
N LYS A 75 12.98 -21.31 0.56
CA LYS A 75 12.47 -22.23 -0.49
C LYS A 75 12.05 -21.48 -1.77
N GLY A 76 12.78 -20.42 -2.11
CA GLY A 76 12.42 -19.52 -3.20
C GLY A 76 11.45 -18.41 -2.76
N SER A 77 11.02 -17.61 -3.73
CA SER A 77 10.19 -16.43 -3.52
C SER A 77 8.91 -16.53 -4.35
N THR A 78 7.77 -16.30 -3.70
CA THR A 78 6.47 -16.06 -4.35
C THR A 78 6.10 -14.58 -4.32
N LEU A 79 7.04 -13.72 -3.93
CA LEU A 79 6.82 -12.29 -3.89
C LEU A 79 6.65 -11.73 -5.30
N ASN A 80 5.68 -10.83 -5.46
CA ASN A 80 5.47 -10.11 -6.70
C ASN A 80 6.72 -9.29 -7.02
N THR A 81 7.10 -9.27 -8.29
CA THR A 81 8.15 -8.42 -8.81
C THR A 81 7.59 -7.49 -9.87
N PHE A 82 8.26 -6.37 -10.07
CA PHE A 82 7.90 -5.34 -11.05
C PHE A 82 9.08 -5.20 -12.03
N GLY A 83 8.77 -4.89 -13.28
CA GLY A 83 9.70 -4.83 -14.39
C GLY A 83 9.55 -5.97 -15.41
N PRO A 84 10.36 -5.95 -16.48
CA PRO A 84 10.26 -6.90 -17.59
C PRO A 84 10.55 -8.35 -17.19
N GLU A 85 11.36 -8.56 -16.15
CA GLU A 85 11.71 -9.88 -15.61
C GLU A 85 10.68 -10.43 -14.62
N SER A 86 9.54 -9.75 -14.46
CA SER A 86 8.48 -10.23 -13.57
C SER A 86 7.81 -11.47 -14.14
N SER A 87 7.49 -12.42 -13.26
CA SER A 87 6.64 -13.57 -13.61
C SER A 87 5.16 -13.19 -13.75
N LEU A 88 4.79 -11.97 -13.34
CA LEU A 88 3.43 -11.45 -13.44
C LEU A 88 3.18 -10.81 -14.80
N THR A 89 1.98 -11.04 -15.35
CA THR A 89 1.51 -10.32 -16.54
C THR A 89 1.39 -8.82 -16.25
N ALA A 90 1.34 -8.01 -17.32
CA ALA A 90 1.13 -6.56 -17.16
C ALA A 90 -0.18 -6.27 -16.42
N GLU A 91 -1.25 -7.00 -16.76
CA GLU A 91 -2.57 -6.88 -16.11
C GLU A 91 -2.52 -7.22 -14.61
N GLN A 92 -1.83 -8.30 -14.23
CA GLN A 92 -1.66 -8.66 -12.82
C GLN A 92 -0.91 -7.57 -12.05
N ARG A 93 0.15 -6.99 -12.64
CA ARG A 93 0.88 -5.88 -12.02
C ARG A 93 0.03 -4.62 -11.91
N THR A 94 -0.72 -4.27 -12.94
CA THR A 94 -1.68 -3.16 -12.91
C THR A 94 -2.73 -3.37 -11.80
N GLY A 95 -3.25 -4.60 -11.66
CA GLY A 95 -4.23 -4.94 -10.63
C GLY A 95 -3.76 -4.68 -9.20
N ILE A 96 -2.46 -4.81 -8.92
CA ILE A 96 -1.88 -4.46 -7.61
C ILE A 96 -2.02 -2.96 -7.36
N CYS A 97 -1.70 -2.12 -8.35
CA CYS A 97 -1.82 -0.67 -8.23
C CYS A 97 -3.28 -0.22 -8.08
N LEU A 98 -4.18 -0.84 -8.84
CA LEU A 98 -5.62 -0.56 -8.82
C LEU A 98 -6.34 -1.11 -7.58
N SER A 99 -5.64 -1.86 -6.70
CA SER A 99 -6.21 -2.23 -5.40
C SER A 99 -6.39 -1.01 -4.47
N CYS A 100 -5.62 0.06 -4.71
CA CYS A 100 -5.68 1.31 -3.95
C CYS A 100 -5.98 2.54 -4.82
N HIS A 101 -5.51 2.57 -6.08
CA HIS A 101 -5.75 3.69 -6.98
C HIS A 101 -7.02 3.51 -7.80
N ASP A 102 -7.85 4.54 -7.84
CA ASP A 102 -9.02 4.59 -8.70
C ASP A 102 -8.63 4.87 -10.16
N HIS A 103 -9.03 3.99 -11.08
CA HIS A 103 -8.68 4.10 -12.49
C HIS A 103 -9.28 5.36 -13.13
N GLN A 104 -10.52 5.72 -12.79
CA GLN A 104 -11.17 6.89 -13.36
C GLN A 104 -10.44 8.17 -12.94
N ALA A 105 -10.14 8.32 -11.65
CA ALA A 105 -9.41 9.47 -11.13
C ALA A 105 -8.03 9.62 -11.77
N LEU A 106 -7.30 8.51 -11.98
CA LEU A 106 -6.01 8.54 -12.70
C LEU A 106 -6.18 9.02 -14.15
N GLY A 107 -7.22 8.57 -14.84
CA GLY A 107 -7.54 9.00 -16.20
C GLY A 107 -7.96 10.47 -16.32
N GLU A 108 -8.60 11.02 -15.28
CA GLU A 108 -8.95 12.45 -15.21
C GLU A 108 -7.72 13.34 -15.01
N VAL A 109 -6.74 12.89 -14.23
CA VAL A 109 -5.46 13.61 -14.05
C VAL A 109 -4.61 13.53 -15.32
N GLU A 110 -4.51 12.35 -15.93
CA GLU A 110 -3.71 12.12 -17.12
C GLU A 110 -4.33 11.00 -17.97
N TRP A 111 -4.85 11.37 -19.14
CA TRP A 111 -5.67 10.51 -20.00
C TRP A 111 -4.93 9.27 -20.51
N THR A 112 -3.59 9.32 -20.58
CA THR A 112 -2.78 8.20 -21.05
C THR A 112 -2.90 6.96 -20.16
N HIS A 113 -3.33 7.09 -18.89
CA HIS A 113 -3.62 5.94 -18.04
C HIS A 113 -4.71 5.04 -18.65
N ASN A 114 -5.77 5.62 -19.21
CA ASN A 114 -6.92 4.86 -19.75
C ASN A 114 -6.51 3.95 -20.92
N VAL A 115 -5.60 4.41 -21.78
CA VAL A 115 -5.20 3.67 -22.98
C VAL A 115 -4.08 2.65 -22.71
N HIS A 116 -3.31 2.85 -21.63
CA HIS A 116 -2.17 1.97 -21.31
C HIS A 116 -2.44 0.97 -20.20
N ALA A 117 -3.37 1.20 -19.28
CA ALA A 117 -3.56 0.33 -18.09
C ALA A 117 -3.77 -1.16 -18.42
N ASN A 118 -4.37 -1.47 -19.57
CA ASN A 118 -4.62 -2.84 -20.04
C ASN A 118 -3.56 -3.39 -21.01
N ARG A 119 -2.49 -2.64 -21.26
CA ARG A 119 -1.43 -2.98 -22.25
C ARG A 119 -0.03 -2.93 -21.65
N LEU A 120 0.17 -2.04 -20.69
CA LEU A 120 1.40 -1.84 -19.95
C LEU A 120 1.05 -1.79 -18.46
N SER A 121 1.99 -2.25 -17.63
CA SER A 121 1.88 -2.09 -16.19
C SER A 121 2.45 -0.74 -15.76
N CYS A 122 1.93 -0.19 -14.65
CA CYS A 122 2.29 1.14 -14.14
C CYS A 122 3.81 1.33 -13.95
N ASP A 123 4.51 0.28 -13.53
CA ASP A 123 5.97 0.23 -13.30
C ASP A 123 6.83 0.33 -14.58
N SER A 124 6.18 0.26 -15.76
CA SER A 124 6.83 0.55 -17.05
C SER A 124 7.21 2.03 -17.17
N CYS A 125 6.44 2.93 -16.54
CA CYS A 125 6.67 4.37 -16.54
C CYS A 125 7.10 4.87 -15.14
N HIS A 126 6.38 4.46 -14.10
CA HIS A 126 6.59 4.95 -12.74
C HIS A 126 7.73 4.22 -12.02
N LYS A 127 8.45 4.95 -11.16
CA LYS A 127 9.49 4.38 -10.27
C LYS A 127 9.17 4.74 -8.82
N LEU A 128 8.83 3.73 -8.02
CA LEU A 128 8.29 3.93 -6.67
C LEU A 128 9.36 3.88 -5.57
N HIS A 129 10.43 3.10 -5.76
CA HIS A 129 11.51 2.97 -4.76
C HIS A 129 12.33 4.26 -4.55
N PRO A 130 12.74 4.98 -5.60
CA PRO A 130 13.48 6.23 -5.43
C PRO A 130 12.65 7.30 -4.72
N GLU A 131 13.33 8.31 -4.19
CA GLU A 131 12.71 9.47 -3.51
C GLU A 131 11.72 10.23 -4.40
N SER A 132 11.98 10.27 -5.71
CA SER A 132 11.11 10.92 -6.68
C SER A 132 10.80 9.97 -7.83
N ASP A 133 9.53 9.98 -8.22
CA ASP A 133 9.06 9.33 -9.43
C ASP A 133 9.27 10.27 -10.63
N PRO A 134 10.11 9.89 -11.61
CA PRO A 134 10.40 10.76 -12.76
C PRO A 134 9.15 11.25 -13.49
N MET A 135 8.10 10.44 -13.54
CA MET A 135 6.84 10.78 -14.20
C MET A 135 6.17 12.05 -13.65
N LEU A 136 6.40 12.38 -12.37
CA LEU A 136 5.80 13.55 -11.73
C LEU A 136 6.50 14.88 -12.06
N SER A 137 7.66 14.82 -12.71
CA SER A 137 8.54 15.98 -12.94
C SER A 137 8.88 16.22 -14.42
N LEU A 138 8.18 15.55 -15.34
CA LEU A 138 8.47 15.67 -16.76
C LEU A 138 8.06 17.05 -17.30
N SER A 139 8.97 17.65 -18.06
CA SER A 139 8.58 18.72 -18.99
C SER A 139 7.68 18.18 -20.10
N LYS A 140 6.93 19.08 -20.76
CA LYS A 140 6.11 18.72 -21.92
C LYS A 140 6.92 18.00 -23.02
N GLN A 141 8.17 18.43 -23.23
CA GLN A 141 9.04 17.80 -24.22
C GLN A 141 9.43 16.37 -23.81
N GLN A 142 9.81 16.16 -22.56
CA GLN A 142 10.13 14.82 -22.05
C GLN A 142 8.91 13.90 -22.09
N HIS A 143 7.72 14.43 -21.77
CA HIS A 143 6.48 13.66 -21.87
C HIS A 143 6.23 13.18 -23.31
N SER A 144 6.31 14.07 -24.31
CA SER A 144 6.19 13.69 -25.72
C SER A 144 7.28 12.69 -26.18
N GLN A 145 8.50 12.81 -25.64
CA GLN A 145 9.60 11.89 -25.94
C GLN A 145 9.34 10.46 -25.45
N LEU A 146 8.63 10.30 -24.31
CA LEU A 146 8.23 8.97 -23.84
C LEU A 146 7.28 8.29 -24.82
N CYS A 147 6.31 9.02 -25.38
CA CYS A 147 5.38 8.47 -26.36
C CYS A 147 6.12 7.84 -27.55
N VAL A 148 7.08 8.58 -28.12
CA VAL A 148 7.86 8.12 -29.27
C VAL A 148 8.92 7.08 -28.93
N SER A 149 9.26 6.90 -27.64
CA SER A 149 10.19 5.85 -27.23
C SER A 149 9.64 4.45 -27.52
N CYS A 150 8.31 4.29 -27.41
CA CYS A 150 7.59 3.05 -27.70
C CYS A 150 6.82 3.12 -29.04
N HIS A 151 6.11 4.23 -29.31
CA HIS A 151 5.34 4.44 -30.55
C HIS A 151 6.19 5.03 -31.66
N LYS A 152 7.32 4.39 -31.95
CA LYS A 152 8.14 4.77 -33.10
C LYS A 152 7.35 4.50 -34.37
N VAL A 153 7.18 5.54 -35.19
CA VAL A 153 6.83 5.34 -36.59
C VAL A 153 8.04 4.63 -37.20
N LYS A 154 7.83 3.39 -37.65
CA LYS A 154 8.83 2.71 -38.49
C LYS A 154 8.97 3.56 -39.74
N GLN A 155 10.16 4.11 -39.98
CA GLN A 155 10.53 4.63 -41.28
C GLN A 155 10.77 3.46 -42.23
#